data_AF-A0ABD2FXZ4-F1
#
_entry.id   AF-A0ABD2FXZ4-F1
#
_cell.length_a   1.000
_cell.length_b   1.000
_cell.length_c   1.000
_cell.angle_alpha   90.00
_cell.angle_beta   90.00
_cell.angle_gamma   90.00
#
_symmetry.space_group_name_H-M   'P 1'
#
loop_
_entity.id
_entity.type
_entity.pdbx_description
1 polymer ?
#
loop_
_entity_poly.entity_id
_entity_poly.type
_entity_poly.pdbx_seq_one_letter_code
_entity_poly.pdbx_strand_id
1 'polypeptide(L)'
;MTATTIAEAVIIRQLTFRSAGETFTTDLQNRSSAAFKARASLIETTLNPIYQRQFSSFRSLTVILFSNGSIFNTMNLKFASTSVPSGTQIGNILADAASSITAFNIEPASIFLDGAQVSNGVSHKMSLITASFLVLLSWLLSSFQ
;
A
#
# COMPACT_ATOMS: atom_id res chain seq x y z
N MET A 1 -16.47 -39.89 -16.07
CA MET A 1 -15.61 -38.79 -16.57
C MET A 1 -14.91 -38.18 -15.37
N THR A 2 -13.60 -38.35 -15.24
CA THR A 2 -12.79 -37.72 -14.20
C THR A 2 -12.42 -36.31 -14.66
N ALA A 3 -12.94 -35.28 -13.99
CA ALA A 3 -12.51 -33.91 -14.23
C ALA A 3 -11.11 -33.72 -13.66
N THR A 4 -10.12 -33.46 -14.51
CA THR A 4 -8.79 -33.02 -14.09
C THR A 4 -8.89 -31.55 -13.69
N THR A 5 -9.00 -31.27 -12.39
CA THR A 5 -8.89 -29.90 -11.86
C THR A 5 -7.45 -29.44 -12.04
N ILE A 6 -7.18 -28.63 -13.07
CA ILE A 6 -5.89 -27.95 -13.21
C ILE A 6 -5.84 -26.86 -12.13
N ALA A 7 -4.89 -26.96 -11.21
CA ALA A 7 -4.65 -25.90 -10.23
C ALA A 7 -4.26 -24.61 -10.96
N GLU A 8 -4.95 -23.51 -10.68
CA GLU A 8 -4.65 -22.20 -11.27
C GLU A 8 -3.24 -21.74 -10.88
N ALA A 9 -2.44 -21.33 -11.86
CA ALA A 9 -1.12 -20.76 -11.61
C ALA A 9 -1.25 -19.34 -11.01
N VAL A 10 -0.51 -19.06 -9.94
CA VAL A 10 -0.56 -17.79 -9.20
C VAL A 10 0.81 -17.12 -9.11
N ILE A 11 0.80 -15.78 -9.02
CA ILE A 11 1.96 -14.93 -8.74
C ILE A 11 1.79 -14.28 -7.37
N ILE A 12 2.88 -14.20 -6.62
CA ILE A 12 2.94 -13.56 -5.30
C ILE A 12 3.62 -12.21 -5.42
N ARG A 13 2.99 -11.18 -4.82
CA ARG A 13 3.54 -9.84 -4.66
C ARG A 13 3.67 -9.53 -3.18
N GLN A 14 4.87 -9.16 -2.72
CA GLN A 14 5.08 -8.83 -1.31
C GLN A 14 4.76 -7.35 -1.08
N LEU A 15 3.75 -7.09 -0.27
CA LEU A 15 3.33 -5.76 0.13
C LEU A 15 3.83 -5.49 1.55
N THR A 16 4.44 -4.33 1.74
CA THR A 16 4.87 -3.83 3.04
C THR A 16 4.35 -2.42 3.25
N PHE A 17 3.82 -2.14 4.44
CA PHE A 17 3.48 -0.77 4.86
C PHE A 17 3.70 -0.56 6.35
N ARG A 18 3.97 0.69 6.75
CA ARG A 18 4.17 1.07 8.15
C ARG A 18 2.88 1.56 8.79
N SER A 19 2.62 1.08 10.00
CA SER A 19 1.58 1.61 10.89
C SER A 19 2.19 2.64 11.84
N ALA A 20 2.52 3.83 11.33
CA ALA A 20 3.21 4.85 12.10
C ALA A 20 2.42 5.23 13.37
N GLY A 21 3.14 5.39 14.49
CA GLY A 21 2.56 5.74 15.79
C GLY A 21 1.96 4.58 16.59
N GLU A 22 1.87 3.37 16.03
CA GLU A 22 1.47 2.19 16.80
C GLU A 22 2.65 1.59 17.59
N THR A 23 2.33 0.92 18.70
CA THR A 23 3.32 0.30 19.59
C THR A 23 3.65 -1.11 19.15
N PHE A 24 4.89 -1.33 18.74
CA PHE A 24 5.41 -2.67 18.50
C PHE A 24 5.70 -3.38 19.82
N THR A 25 5.22 -4.62 19.98
CA THR A 25 5.58 -5.52 21.08
C THR A 25 6.34 -6.73 20.54
N THR A 26 7.16 -7.37 21.38
CA THR A 26 7.93 -8.56 20.99
C THR A 26 7.04 -9.73 20.58
N ASP A 27 5.82 -9.81 21.10
CA ASP A 27 4.85 -10.86 20.75
C ASP A 27 4.44 -10.79 19.28
N LEU A 28 4.51 -9.62 18.64
CA LEU A 28 4.28 -9.46 17.20
C LEU A 28 5.38 -10.11 16.34
N GLN A 29 6.50 -10.54 16.90
CA GLN A 29 7.51 -11.32 16.16
C GLN A 29 7.14 -12.81 16.10
N ASN A 30 6.30 -13.28 17.03
CA ASN A 30 5.96 -14.69 17.16
C ASN A 30 4.62 -14.97 16.47
N ARG A 31 4.66 -15.66 15.32
CA ARG A 31 3.46 -16.04 14.55
C ARG A 31 2.44 -16.87 15.34
N SER A 32 2.87 -17.58 16.37
CA SER A 32 2.00 -18.39 17.21
C SER A 32 1.32 -17.59 18.32
N SER A 33 1.78 -16.37 18.61
CA SER A 33 1.24 -15.53 19.69
C SER A 33 -0.18 -15.05 19.39
N ALA A 34 -0.93 -14.77 20.46
CA ALA A 34 -2.26 -14.18 20.33
C ALA A 34 -2.19 -12.79 19.67
N ALA A 35 -1.20 -11.98 20.02
CA ALA A 35 -1.01 -10.63 19.46
C ALA A 35 -0.77 -10.68 17.94
N PHE A 36 0.08 -11.59 17.46
CA PHE A 36 0.32 -11.75 16.03
C PHE A 36 -0.96 -12.18 15.31
N LYS A 37 -1.63 -13.23 15.79
CA LYS A 37 -2.84 -13.77 15.15
C LYS A 37 -3.97 -12.74 15.10
N ALA A 38 -4.15 -11.98 16.19
CA ALA A 38 -5.16 -10.93 16.25
C ALA A 38 -4.88 -9.82 15.22
N ARG A 39 -3.63 -9.33 15.17
CA ARG A 39 -3.25 -8.29 14.20
C ARG A 39 -3.32 -8.78 12.75
N ALA A 40 -2.84 -10.00 12.48
CA ALA A 40 -2.91 -10.61 11.16
C ALA A 40 -4.36 -10.75 10.68
N SER A 41 -5.25 -11.26 11.54
CA SER A 41 -6.68 -11.35 11.26
C SER A 41 -7.29 -9.97 10.97
N LEU A 42 -6.94 -8.94 11.75
CA LEU A 42 -7.44 -7.58 11.55
C LEU A 42 -7.03 -7.00 10.18
N ILE A 43 -5.76 -7.19 9.78
CA ILE A 43 -5.26 -6.75 8.48
C ILE A 43 -5.92 -7.52 7.34
N GLU A 44 -5.97 -8.85 7.43
CA GLU A 44 -6.52 -9.71 6.38
C GLU A 44 -8.02 -9.45 6.16
N THR A 45 -8.80 -9.35 7.23
CA THR A 45 -10.24 -9.07 7.15
C THR A 45 -10.53 -7.67 6.60
N THR A 46 -9.67 -6.70 6.88
CA THR A 46 -9.80 -5.33 6.36
C THR A 46 -9.41 -5.23 4.89
N LEU A 47 -8.26 -5.81 4.50
CA LEU A 47 -7.67 -5.59 3.18
C LEU A 47 -8.14 -6.57 2.09
N ASN A 48 -8.49 -7.81 2.43
CA ASN A 48 -9.01 -8.77 1.45
C ASN A 48 -10.17 -8.23 0.61
N PRO A 49 -11.26 -7.68 1.20
CA PRO A 49 -12.39 -7.18 0.41
C PRO A 49 -12.03 -5.96 -0.46
N ILE A 50 -11.04 -5.16 -0.06
CA ILE A 50 -10.57 -4.01 -0.83
C ILE A 50 -9.88 -4.50 -2.11
N TYR A 51 -8.89 -5.38 -1.97
CA TYR A 51 -8.16 -5.91 -3.13
C TYR A 51 -9.03 -6.79 -4.02
N GLN A 52 -9.95 -7.57 -3.45
CA GLN A 52 -10.90 -8.39 -4.20
C GLN A 52 -11.83 -7.55 -5.08
N ARG A 53 -12.30 -6.39 -4.59
CA ARG A 53 -13.14 -5.48 -5.38
C ARG A 53 -12.39 -4.84 -6.54
N GLN A 54 -11.10 -4.57 -6.36
CA GLN A 54 -10.29 -3.86 -7.34
C GLN A 54 -9.67 -4.77 -8.40
N PHE A 55 -9.37 -6.03 -8.05
CA PHE A 55 -8.69 -6.96 -8.93
C PHE A 55 -9.42 -8.30 -8.98
N SER A 56 -10.05 -8.63 -10.10
CA SER A 56 -10.68 -9.93 -10.33
C SER A 56 -9.67 -11.10 -10.30
N SER A 57 -8.39 -10.82 -10.52
CA SER A 57 -7.30 -11.78 -10.40
C SER A 57 -6.83 -11.99 -8.96
N PHE A 58 -7.23 -11.17 -7.99
CA PHE A 58 -6.87 -11.36 -6.60
C PHE A 58 -7.41 -12.69 -6.05
N ARG A 59 -6.60 -13.38 -5.25
CA ARG A 59 -6.94 -14.68 -4.65
C ARG A 59 -6.87 -14.67 -3.14
N SER A 60 -5.87 -14.01 -2.57
CA SER A 60 -5.72 -13.89 -1.12
C SER A 60 -4.63 -12.89 -0.74
N LEU A 61 -4.75 -12.38 0.48
CA LEU A 61 -3.69 -11.71 1.22
C LEU A 61 -3.39 -12.52 2.47
N THR A 62 -2.12 -12.77 2.75
CA THR A 62 -1.67 -13.46 3.97
C THR A 62 -0.56 -12.67 4.64
N VAL A 63 -0.74 -12.33 5.91
CA VAL A 63 0.28 -11.64 6.70
C VAL A 63 1.43 -12.58 7.03
N ILE A 64 2.66 -12.14 6.75
CA ILE A 64 3.87 -12.95 6.87
C ILE A 64 4.65 -12.59 8.13
N LEU A 65 4.84 -11.31 8.43
CA LEU A 65 5.60 -10.87 9.60
C LEU A 65 5.27 -9.43 10.00
N PHE A 66 5.68 -9.08 11.22
CA PHE A 66 5.74 -7.71 11.72
C PHE A 66 7.17 -7.38 12.17
N SER A 67 7.61 -6.14 11.94
CA SER A 67 8.92 -5.66 12.42
C SER A 67 8.85 -4.27 13.04
N ASN A 68 9.91 -3.89 13.77
CA ASN A 68 9.99 -2.62 14.51
C ASN A 68 10.08 -1.38 13.60
N GLY A 69 9.96 -0.19 14.19
CA GLY A 69 9.75 1.07 13.46
C GLY A 69 8.28 1.48 13.45
N SER A 70 7.59 1.36 14.60
CA SER A 70 6.13 1.49 14.85
C SER A 70 5.21 0.39 14.31
N ILE A 71 5.76 -0.73 13.82
CA ILE A 71 5.10 -1.87 13.14
C ILE A 71 5.09 -1.69 11.62
N PHE A 72 6.08 -2.27 10.98
CA PHE A 72 5.99 -2.63 9.57
C PHE A 72 5.21 -3.93 9.43
N ASN A 73 4.20 -3.92 8.56
CA ASN A 73 3.36 -5.05 8.26
C ASN A 73 3.79 -5.59 6.90
N THR A 74 4.18 -6.86 6.82
CA THR A 74 4.56 -7.51 5.56
C THR A 74 3.60 -8.65 5.25
N MET A 75 3.03 -8.65 4.06
CA MET A 75 2.06 -9.65 3.59
C MET A 75 2.33 -10.06 2.15
N ASN A 76 1.88 -11.26 1.81
CA ASN A 76 1.90 -11.78 0.45
C ASN A 76 0.50 -11.65 -0.16
N LEU A 77 0.41 -10.97 -1.30
CA LEU A 77 -0.79 -10.92 -2.12
C LEU A 77 -0.64 -11.94 -3.25
N LYS A 78 -1.62 -12.82 -3.40
CA LYS A 78 -1.69 -13.80 -4.48
C LYS A 78 -2.64 -13.31 -5.55
N PHE A 79 -2.17 -13.33 -6.79
CA PHE A 79 -2.96 -13.04 -7.99
C PHE A 79 -2.90 -14.21 -8.96
N ALA A 80 -3.94 -14.43 -9.74
CA ALA A 80 -3.89 -15.31 -10.89
C ALA A 80 -2.80 -14.82 -11.87
N SER A 81 -1.96 -15.74 -12.32
CA SER A 81 -0.84 -15.44 -13.23
C SER A 81 -1.27 -14.89 -14.58
N THR A 82 -2.52 -15.12 -14.98
CA THR A 82 -3.11 -14.62 -16.23
C THR A 82 -3.33 -13.11 -16.24
N SER A 83 -3.36 -12.45 -15.07
CA SER A 83 -3.52 -11.00 -14.96
C SER A 83 -2.97 -10.50 -13.62
N VAL A 84 -1.72 -10.06 -13.62
CA VAL A 84 -1.06 -9.55 -12.40
C VAL A 84 -1.02 -8.02 -12.47
N PRO A 85 -1.62 -7.30 -11.51
CA PRO A 85 -1.52 -5.84 -11.46
C PRO A 85 -0.08 -5.38 -11.24
N SER A 86 0.23 -4.18 -11.75
CA SER A 86 1.53 -3.54 -11.50
C SER A 86 1.72 -3.18 -10.03
N GLY A 87 2.98 -3.02 -9.59
CA GLY A 87 3.29 -2.61 -8.22
C GLY A 87 2.64 -1.28 -7.84
N THR A 88 2.64 -0.30 -8.75
CA THR A 88 1.99 1.01 -8.56
C THR A 88 0.47 0.87 -8.39
N GLN A 89 -0.20 0.03 -9.19
CA GLN A 89 -1.64 -0.22 -9.01
C GLN A 89 -1.92 -0.81 -7.63
N ILE A 90 -1.15 -1.82 -7.20
CA ILE A 90 -1.33 -2.47 -5.90
C ILE A 90 -1.10 -1.47 -4.75
N GLY A 91 -0.06 -0.64 -4.86
CA GLY A 91 0.29 0.38 -3.87
C GLY A 91 -0.77 1.49 -3.77
N ASN A 92 -1.24 2.01 -4.91
CA ASN A 92 -2.24 3.08 -4.94
C ASN A 92 -3.57 2.64 -4.31
N ILE A 93 -4.01 1.39 -4.53
CA ILE A 93 -5.23 0.89 -3.86
C ILE A 93 -5.13 0.98 -2.34
N LEU A 94 -3.96 0.65 -1.75
CA LEU A 94 -3.77 0.77 -0.31
C LEU A 94 -3.68 2.24 0.13
N ALA A 95 -2.95 3.06 -0.63
CA ALA A 95 -2.78 4.49 -0.33
C ALA A 95 -4.12 5.23 -0.34
N ASP A 96 -4.97 4.97 -1.34
CA ASP A 96 -6.30 5.58 -1.48
C ASP A 96 -7.23 5.14 -0.35
N ALA A 97 -7.16 3.87 0.07
CA ALA A 97 -7.96 3.34 1.15
C ALA A 97 -7.51 3.81 2.55
N ALA A 98 -6.26 4.29 2.70
CA ALA A 98 -5.63 4.55 3.99
C ALA A 98 -6.46 5.48 4.89
N SER A 99 -7.03 6.55 4.33
CA SER A 99 -7.85 7.51 5.09
C SER A 99 -9.19 6.95 5.59
N SER A 100 -9.69 5.88 4.98
CA SER A 100 -10.96 5.23 5.33
C SER A 100 -10.81 4.07 6.32
N ILE A 101 -9.58 3.55 6.48
CA ILE A 101 -9.28 2.44 7.37
C ILE A 101 -8.94 3.02 8.76
N THR A 102 -9.73 2.64 9.77
CA THR A 102 -9.52 3.05 11.16
C THR A 102 -9.04 1.93 12.07
N ALA A 103 -9.02 0.68 11.57
CA ALA A 103 -8.64 -0.50 12.34
C ALA A 103 -7.15 -0.53 12.70
N PHE A 104 -6.31 0.09 11.86
CA PHE A 104 -4.87 0.24 12.03
C PHE A 104 -4.41 1.42 11.16
N ASN A 105 -3.27 1.98 11.52
CA ASN A 105 -2.66 3.08 10.79
C ASN A 105 -1.98 2.55 9.52
N ILE A 106 -2.07 3.32 8.45
CA ILE A 106 -1.32 3.14 7.22
C ILE A 106 -0.64 4.46 6.93
N GLU A 107 0.69 4.51 6.99
CA GLU A 107 1.46 5.67 6.53
C GLU A 107 1.63 5.59 5.01
N PRO A 108 0.92 6.39 4.20
CA PRO A 108 0.88 6.18 2.74
C PRO A 108 2.25 6.36 2.08
N ALA A 109 3.14 7.16 2.67
CA ALA A 109 4.51 7.35 2.19
C ALA A 109 5.42 6.14 2.47
N SER A 110 4.93 5.09 3.13
CA SER A 110 5.70 3.92 3.55
C SER A 110 5.27 2.62 2.86
N ILE A 111 4.63 2.70 1.69
CA ILE A 111 4.12 1.52 0.98
C ILE A 111 5.14 1.02 -0.05
N PHE A 112 5.54 -0.23 0.12
CA PHE A 112 6.53 -0.91 -0.71
C PHE A 112 5.94 -2.18 -1.32
N LEU A 113 6.30 -2.46 -2.57
CA LEU A 113 5.99 -3.69 -3.29
C LEU A 113 7.29 -4.33 -3.75
N ASP A 114 7.54 -5.58 -3.34
CA ASP A 114 8.80 -6.31 -3.57
C ASP A 114 10.04 -5.47 -3.22
N GLY A 115 9.97 -4.68 -2.14
CA GLY A 115 11.06 -3.82 -1.66
C GLY A 115 11.21 -2.47 -2.37
N ALA A 116 10.46 -2.21 -3.45
CA ALA A 116 10.43 -0.89 -4.09
C ALA A 116 9.28 -0.04 -3.54
N GLN A 117 9.54 1.22 -3.21
CA GLN A 117 8.50 2.15 -2.81
C GLN A 117 7.58 2.43 -4.01
N VAL A 118 6.27 2.26 -3.84
CA VAL A 118 5.29 2.39 -4.94
C VAL A 118 4.19 3.40 -4.67
N SER A 119 4.16 3.98 -3.48
CA SER A 119 3.24 5.07 -3.14
C SER A 119 4.03 6.34 -2.87
N ASN A 120 3.63 7.41 -3.54
CA ASN A 120 4.11 8.77 -3.32
C ASN A 120 3.29 9.51 -2.25
N GLY A 121 2.60 8.77 -1.37
CA GLY A 121 1.83 9.24 -0.22
C GLY A 121 1.11 10.56 -0.45
N VAL A 122 -0.12 10.52 -1.00
CA VAL A 122 -0.94 11.70 -1.34
C VAL A 122 -0.07 12.91 -1.68
N SER A 123 0.47 12.94 -2.90
CA SER A 123 0.96 14.19 -3.45
C SER A 123 -0.26 15.12 -3.51
N HIS A 124 -0.45 15.94 -2.48
CA HIS A 124 -1.21 17.17 -2.65
C HIS A 124 -0.63 17.80 -3.89
N LYS A 125 -1.48 17.92 -4.91
CA LYS A 125 -1.18 18.48 -6.23
C LYS A 125 -0.01 19.45 -6.12
N MET A 126 1.18 19.07 -6.63
CA MET A 126 2.20 20.07 -6.93
C MET A 126 1.63 20.89 -8.09
N SER A 127 0.81 21.89 -7.73
CA SER A 127 0.46 23.00 -8.59
C SER A 127 1.77 23.68 -8.93
N LEU A 128 2.32 23.35 -10.10
CA LEU A 128 3.47 24.00 -10.73
C LEU A 128 3.08 25.38 -11.30
N ILE A 129 2.17 26.06 -10.63
CA ILE A 129 1.82 27.46 -10.84
C ILE A 129 2.15 28.07 -9.48
N THR A 130 3.31 28.70 -9.28
CA THR A 130 3.47 30.09 -9.68
C THR A 130 4.96 30.50 -9.74
N ALA A 131 5.63 30.28 -10.88
CA ALA A 131 6.85 31.04 -11.21
C ALA A 131 6.57 32.16 -12.24
N SER A 132 5.31 32.41 -12.58
CA SER A 132 4.93 33.36 -13.63
C SER A 132 4.74 34.82 -13.16
N PHE A 133 4.77 35.11 -11.86
CA PHE A 133 4.68 36.51 -11.37
C PHE A 133 6.03 37.21 -11.20
N LEU A 134 7.16 36.52 -11.29
CA LEU A 134 8.49 37.17 -11.23
C LEU A 134 8.98 37.68 -12.60
N VAL A 135 8.37 37.27 -13.71
CA VAL A 135 8.72 37.78 -15.04
C VAL A 135 7.91 39.04 -15.39
N LEU A 136 6.67 39.15 -14.93
CA LEU A 136 5.79 40.28 -15.23
C LEU A 136 6.15 41.57 -14.45
N LEU A 137 6.76 41.47 -13.25
CA LEU A 137 7.25 42.67 -12.56
C LEU A 137 8.44 43.31 -13.29
N SER A 138 9.25 42.52 -13.98
CA SER A 138 10.40 43.03 -14.76
C SER A 138 9.96 43.87 -15.97
N TRP A 139 8.81 43.57 -16.56
CA TRP A 139 8.24 44.39 -17.64
C TRP A 139 7.54 45.65 -17.15
N LEU A 140 6.89 45.63 -15.98
CA LEU A 140 6.23 46.82 -15.43
C LEU A 140 7.21 47.89 -14.94
N LEU A 141 8.41 47.51 -14.47
CA LEU A 141 9.47 48.47 -14.11
C LEU A 141 10.21 49.04 -15.33
N SER A 142 10.18 48.35 -16.48
CA SER A 142 10.90 48.79 -17.69
C SER A 142 10.21 49.94 -18.43
N SER A 143 8.92 50.22 -18.15
CA SER A 143 8.16 51.31 -18.78
C SER A 143 8.25 52.65 -18.03
N PHE A 144 9.04 52.73 -16.96
CA PHE A 144 9.22 53.94 -16.16
C PHE A 144 10.65 54.49 -16.22
N GLN A 145 11.41 54.16 -17.28
CA GLN A 145 12.69 54.80 -17.58
C GLN A 145 12.73 55.30 -19.03
#